data_AF-A0A5C7LFS3-F1
#
_entry.id   AF-A0A5C7LFS3-F1
#
_cell.length_a   1.000
_cell.length_b   1.000
_cell.length_c   1.000
_cell.angle_alpha   90.00
_cell.angle_beta   90.00
_cell.angle_gamma   90.00
#
_symmetry.space_group_name_H-M   'P 1'
#
loop_
_entity.id
_entity.type
_entity.pdbx_description
1 polymer ?
#
loop_
_entity_poly.entity_id
_entity_poly.type
_entity_poly.pdbx_seq_one_letter_code
_entity_poly.pdbx_strand_id
1 'polypeptide(L)'
;MSCNEWENGTVKLPSGYMPKLRAALNAAAEKHIAAITADVNRAWDVLKKVPAAKRVNALYSMDLGVLEEALGLMVTSVHTDKGFVMKVSKPSAKAIRESVITRRAPWSNPDAPKRTVFVLDHGASIALDGNSVEWNVAEGNHNVERAHCHVLAKVLFDFLYRVEWTSRSGGTLVGNDEYNQDSREYGGGANYVTYEFSRAKMLDNRKQSAVARSWY
;
A
#
# COMPACT_ATOMS: atom_id res chain seq x y z
N MET A 1 -0.62 15.58 16.23
CA MET A 1 -1.03 14.54 17.21
C MET A 1 -0.79 13.19 16.55
N SER A 2 -0.36 12.18 17.31
CA SER A 2 -0.25 10.80 16.79
C SER A 2 -1.64 10.16 16.76
N CYS A 3 -1.96 9.43 15.70
CA CYS A 3 -3.18 8.63 15.57
C CYS A 3 -2.79 7.31 14.93
N ASN A 4 -2.75 6.24 15.72
CA ASN A 4 -2.50 4.91 15.17
C ASN A 4 -3.77 4.37 14.54
N GLU A 5 -3.70 4.05 13.25
CA GLU A 5 -4.84 3.62 12.46
C GLU A 5 -4.47 2.37 11.67
N TRP A 6 -5.45 1.51 11.42
CA TRP A 6 -5.33 0.40 10.49
C TRP A 6 -6.61 0.26 9.66
N GLU A 7 -6.48 -0.37 8.50
CA GLU A 7 -7.61 -0.66 7.63
C GLU A 7 -7.40 -2.00 6.93
N ASN A 8 -8.42 -2.84 6.89
CA ASN A 8 -8.36 -4.09 6.14
C ASN A 8 -9.70 -4.47 5.53
N GLY A 9 -9.66 -5.36 4.55
CA GLY A 9 -10.87 -5.98 4.06
C GLY A 9 -10.65 -6.69 2.74
N THR A 10 -11.70 -7.36 2.28
CA THR A 10 -11.68 -8.10 1.03
C THR A 10 -12.89 -7.73 0.19
N VAL A 11 -12.65 -7.47 -1.10
CA VAL A 11 -13.67 -7.13 -2.08
C VAL A 11 -13.66 -8.16 -3.20
N LYS A 12 -14.78 -8.84 -3.39
CA LYS A 12 -14.99 -9.79 -4.48
C LYS A 12 -15.51 -9.05 -5.70
N LEU A 13 -14.73 -9.01 -6.77
CA LEU A 13 -15.09 -8.40 -8.04
C LEU A 13 -16.10 -9.25 -8.84
N PRO A 14 -16.96 -8.62 -9.67
CA PRO A 14 -17.70 -9.34 -10.70
C PRO A 14 -16.75 -10.03 -11.71
N SER A 15 -17.27 -11.05 -12.39
CA SER A 15 -16.50 -11.79 -13.40
C SER A 15 -15.97 -10.85 -14.50
N GLY A 16 -14.74 -11.07 -14.94
CA GLY A 16 -14.09 -10.30 -16.00
C GLY A 16 -13.47 -8.95 -15.57
N TYR A 17 -13.69 -8.50 -14.33
CA TYR A 17 -13.05 -7.26 -13.83
C TYR A 17 -11.62 -7.46 -13.35
N MET A 18 -11.29 -8.63 -12.79
CA MET A 18 -9.95 -8.89 -12.25
C MET A 18 -8.82 -8.69 -13.28
N PRO A 19 -8.91 -9.18 -14.54
CA PRO A 19 -7.87 -8.91 -15.53
C PRO A 19 -7.66 -7.40 -15.78
N LYS A 20 -8.74 -6.60 -15.78
CA LYS A 20 -8.69 -5.14 -15.98
C LYS A 20 -8.02 -4.45 -14.80
N LEU A 21 -8.39 -4.80 -13.57
CA LEU A 21 -7.75 -4.27 -12.37
C LEU A 21 -6.26 -4.60 -12.35
N ARG A 22 -5.91 -5.87 -12.62
CA ARG A 22 -4.52 -6.33 -12.68
C ARG A 22 -3.70 -5.53 -13.69
N ALA A 23 -4.25 -5.30 -14.89
CA ALA A 23 -3.58 -4.49 -15.90
C ALA A 23 -3.35 -3.04 -15.43
N ALA A 24 -4.35 -2.42 -14.80
CA ALA A 24 -4.24 -1.07 -14.27
C ALA A 24 -3.20 -0.95 -13.15
N LEU A 25 -3.23 -1.88 -12.19
CA LEU A 25 -2.25 -1.92 -11.09
C LEU A 25 -0.83 -2.19 -11.59
N ASN A 26 -0.65 -3.13 -12.53
CA ASN A 26 0.66 -3.37 -13.12
C ASN A 26 1.19 -2.12 -13.83
N ALA A 27 0.36 -1.44 -14.64
CA ALA A 27 0.79 -0.23 -15.33
C ALA A 27 1.20 0.88 -14.36
N ALA A 28 0.47 1.06 -13.25
CA ALA A 28 0.81 2.00 -12.20
C ALA A 28 2.09 1.61 -11.44
N ALA A 29 2.25 0.31 -11.16
CA ALA A 29 3.42 -0.22 -10.48
C ALA A 29 4.70 -0.07 -11.32
N GLU A 30 4.65 -0.30 -12.65
CA GLU A 30 5.81 -0.06 -13.51
C GLU A 30 6.22 1.43 -13.52
N LYS A 31 5.26 2.36 -13.51
CA LYS A 31 5.56 3.80 -13.39
C LYS A 31 6.22 4.12 -12.05
N HIS A 32 5.72 3.53 -10.96
CA HIS A 32 6.29 3.70 -9.62
C HIS A 32 7.70 3.13 -9.51
N ILE A 33 7.92 1.91 -10.01
CA ILE A 33 9.25 1.27 -10.10
C ILE A 33 10.24 2.15 -10.87
N ALA A 34 9.81 2.76 -11.98
CA ALA A 34 10.64 3.67 -12.75
C ALA A 34 11.02 4.93 -11.95
N ALA A 35 10.07 5.50 -11.19
CA ALA A 35 10.33 6.64 -10.31
C ALA A 35 11.35 6.30 -9.20
N ILE A 36 11.14 5.19 -8.48
CA ILE A 36 12.09 4.70 -7.46
C ILE A 36 13.46 4.46 -8.09
N THR A 37 13.52 3.86 -9.28
CA THR A 37 14.78 3.61 -9.98
C THR A 37 15.53 4.91 -10.31
N ALA A 38 14.81 5.94 -10.78
CA ALA A 38 15.40 7.24 -11.06
C ALA A 38 15.97 7.89 -9.79
N ASP A 39 15.26 7.79 -8.67
CA ASP A 39 15.67 8.33 -7.38
C ASP A 39 16.85 7.59 -6.76
N VAL A 40 16.85 6.25 -6.81
CA VAL A 40 18.00 5.42 -6.42
C VAL A 40 19.24 5.81 -7.23
N ASN A 41 19.10 6.01 -8.55
CA ASN A 41 20.23 6.41 -9.39
C ASN A 41 20.77 7.78 -8.98
N ARG A 42 19.88 8.75 -8.76
CA ARG A 42 20.24 10.11 -8.33
C ARG A 42 20.98 10.09 -6.99
N ALA A 43 20.43 9.41 -5.98
CA ALA A 43 21.05 9.29 -4.67
C ALA A 43 22.40 8.56 -4.75
N TRP A 44 22.47 7.47 -5.52
CA TRP A 44 23.72 6.71 -5.68
C TRP A 44 24.82 7.49 -6.40
N ASP A 45 24.48 8.33 -7.38
CA ASP A 45 25.46 9.16 -8.09
C ASP A 45 26.16 10.18 -7.18
N VAL A 46 25.47 10.61 -6.11
CA VAL A 46 26.08 11.41 -5.03
C VAL A 46 26.88 10.51 -4.08
N LEU A 47 26.27 9.43 -3.57
CA LEU A 47 26.88 8.56 -2.56
C LEU A 47 28.15 7.84 -3.04
N LYS A 48 28.26 7.50 -4.33
CA LYS A 48 29.44 6.81 -4.86
C LYS A 48 30.72 7.64 -4.75
N LYS A 49 30.60 8.97 -4.66
CA LYS A 49 31.69 9.93 -4.46
C LYS A 49 32.11 10.07 -2.98
N VAL A 50 31.27 9.58 -2.07
CA VAL A 50 31.52 9.61 -0.62
C VAL A 50 32.27 8.33 -0.21
N PRO A 51 33.29 8.41 0.66
CA PRO A 51 33.93 7.22 1.23
C PRO A 51 32.89 6.28 1.86
N ALA A 52 33.02 4.97 1.63
CA ALA A 52 32.01 3.99 2.05
C ALA A 52 31.60 4.12 3.53
N ALA A 53 32.56 4.35 4.42
CA ALA A 53 32.34 4.53 5.86
C ALA A 53 31.50 5.78 6.23
N LYS A 54 31.36 6.76 5.33
CA LYS A 54 30.61 8.00 5.55
C LYS A 54 29.26 8.03 4.81
N ARG A 55 28.94 7.01 4.02
CA ARG A 55 27.73 7.01 3.16
C ARG A 55 26.42 7.03 3.94
N VAL A 56 26.35 6.36 5.10
CA VAL A 56 25.15 6.37 5.95
C VAL A 56 24.80 7.80 6.37
N ASN A 57 25.78 8.52 6.95
CA ASN A 57 25.58 9.90 7.38
C ASN A 57 25.27 10.82 6.19
N ALA A 58 25.94 10.63 5.05
CA ALA A 58 25.66 11.39 3.85
C ALA A 58 24.23 11.16 3.33
N LEU A 59 23.74 9.92 3.37
CA LEU A 59 22.39 9.58 2.94
C LEU A 59 21.32 10.25 3.81
N TYR A 60 21.50 10.32 5.13
CA TYR A 60 20.56 11.02 6.02
C TYR A 60 20.64 12.54 5.93
N SER A 61 21.72 13.08 5.36
CA SER A 61 21.89 14.53 5.15
C SER A 61 21.45 14.97 3.75
N MET A 62 20.97 14.04 2.92
CA MET A 62 20.54 14.32 1.55
C MET A 62 19.14 14.92 1.52
N ASP A 63 19.05 16.20 1.20
CA ASP A 63 17.80 16.81 0.75
C ASP A 63 17.67 16.60 -0.75
N LEU A 64 17.11 15.46 -1.16
CA LEU A 64 17.00 15.10 -2.57
C LEU A 64 15.57 15.08 -3.11
N GLY A 65 14.57 15.40 -2.27
CA GLY A 65 13.16 15.13 -2.58
C GLY A 65 12.96 13.69 -3.08
N VAL A 66 13.79 12.76 -2.59
CA VAL A 66 13.82 11.36 -3.00
C VAL A 66 12.73 10.62 -2.26
N LEU A 67 12.06 9.70 -2.95
CA LEU A 67 11.09 8.80 -2.32
C LEU A 67 11.74 8.09 -1.12
N GLU A 68 11.09 8.12 0.04
CA GLU A 68 11.56 7.46 1.27
C GLU A 68 11.85 5.97 1.02
N GLU A 69 11.05 5.33 0.15
CA GLU A 69 11.26 3.98 -0.37
C GLU A 69 12.65 3.76 -0.95
N ALA A 70 13.15 4.69 -1.76
CA ALA A 70 14.47 4.56 -2.39
C ALA A 70 15.57 4.59 -1.32
N LEU A 71 15.43 5.41 -0.28
CA LEU A 71 16.37 5.45 0.85
C LEU A 71 16.32 4.13 1.63
N GLY A 72 15.10 3.64 1.93
CA GLY A 72 14.89 2.37 2.62
C GLY A 72 15.53 1.18 1.90
N LEU A 73 15.51 1.18 0.56
CA LEU A 73 16.15 0.13 -0.25
C LEU A 73 17.68 0.20 -0.30
N MET A 74 18.25 1.39 -0.09
CA MET A 74 19.71 1.59 -0.15
C MET A 74 20.42 1.24 1.15
N VAL A 75 19.68 1.14 2.26
CA VAL A 75 20.24 0.87 3.59
C VAL A 75 19.95 -0.57 3.99
N THR A 76 21.02 -1.31 4.24
CA THR A 76 20.93 -2.68 4.76
C THR A 76 21.51 -2.78 6.16
N SER A 77 20.86 -3.63 6.90
CA SER A 77 20.99 -3.82 8.33
C SER A 77 21.80 -5.09 8.59
N VAL A 78 23.04 -4.98 9.09
CA VAL A 78 23.92 -6.16 9.33
C VAL A 78 24.22 -6.34 10.81
N HIS A 79 23.83 -7.50 11.35
CA HIS A 79 24.22 -7.92 12.70
C HIS A 79 25.66 -8.42 12.72
N THR A 80 26.39 -8.02 13.76
CA THR A 80 27.78 -8.39 14.05
C THR A 80 27.88 -8.80 15.52
N ASP A 81 29.00 -9.42 15.89
CA ASP A 81 29.37 -9.73 17.28
C ASP A 81 29.38 -8.49 18.20
N LYS A 82 29.59 -7.29 17.62
CA LYS A 82 29.66 -6.01 18.33
C LYS A 82 28.38 -5.17 18.22
N GLY A 83 27.28 -5.78 17.78
CA GLY A 83 26.00 -5.11 17.58
C GLY A 83 25.67 -4.90 16.11
N PHE A 84 25.07 -3.77 15.78
CA PHE A 84 24.45 -3.55 14.49
C PHE A 84 25.19 -2.51 13.64
N VAL A 85 25.45 -2.82 12.37
CA VAL A 85 26.11 -1.91 11.42
C VAL A 85 25.21 -1.67 10.20
N MET A 86 25.00 -0.39 9.89
CA MET A 86 24.33 0.04 8.67
C MET A 86 25.30 0.04 7.49
N LYS A 87 24.87 -0.52 6.36
CA LYS A 87 25.60 -0.48 5.09
C LYS A 87 24.75 0.17 4.01
N VAL A 88 25.34 1.07 3.25
CA VAL A 88 24.71 1.70 2.08
C VAL A 88 25.23 1.05 0.80
N SER A 89 24.32 0.50 0.01
CA SER A 89 24.61 -0.08 -1.30
C SER A 89 23.53 0.32 -2.31
N LYS A 90 23.87 0.24 -3.60
CA LYS A 90 22.86 0.42 -4.65
C LYS A 90 21.99 -0.84 -4.72
N PRO A 91 20.66 -0.76 -4.56
CA PRO A 91 19.79 -1.91 -4.73
C PRO A 91 19.81 -2.38 -6.19
N SER A 92 19.60 -3.68 -6.39
CA SER A 92 19.46 -4.26 -7.72
C SER A 92 18.10 -3.92 -8.33
N ALA A 93 17.99 -3.96 -9.66
CA ALA A 93 16.70 -3.78 -10.35
C ALA A 93 15.63 -4.78 -9.86
N LYS A 94 16.04 -6.02 -9.53
CA LYS A 94 15.17 -7.03 -8.93
C LYS A 94 14.67 -6.59 -7.55
N ALA A 95 15.55 -6.08 -6.68
CA ALA A 95 15.16 -5.62 -5.35
C ALA A 95 14.19 -4.44 -5.41
N ILE A 96 14.42 -3.48 -6.32
CA ILE A 96 13.49 -2.35 -6.56
C ILE A 96 12.13 -2.86 -7.07
N ARG A 97 12.12 -3.84 -7.97
CA ARG A 97 10.85 -4.42 -8.45
C ARG A 97 10.11 -5.16 -7.34
N GLU A 98 10.81 -5.98 -6.56
CA GLU A 98 10.24 -6.79 -5.48
C GLU A 98 9.74 -5.94 -4.30
N SER A 99 10.21 -4.69 -4.16
CA SER A 99 9.68 -3.74 -3.17
C SER A 99 8.32 -3.18 -3.54
N VAL A 100 7.90 -3.28 -4.80
CA VAL A 100 6.59 -2.79 -5.28
C VAL A 100 5.67 -3.95 -5.65
N ILE A 101 6.19 -5.00 -6.31
CA ILE A 101 5.42 -6.16 -6.76
C ILE A 101 6.14 -7.44 -6.32
N THR A 102 5.46 -8.25 -5.52
CA THR A 102 5.98 -9.54 -5.08
C THR A 102 4.96 -10.66 -5.24
N ARG A 103 5.42 -11.91 -5.10
CA ARG A 103 4.57 -13.09 -5.02
C ARG A 103 4.81 -13.81 -3.70
N ARG A 104 3.84 -13.73 -2.79
CA ARG A 104 3.89 -14.39 -1.48
C ARG A 104 2.59 -15.16 -1.22
N ALA A 105 2.70 -16.21 -0.41
CA ALA A 105 1.54 -16.84 0.18
C ALA A 105 0.93 -15.89 1.25
N PRO A 106 -0.37 -16.03 1.58
CA PRO A 106 -0.94 -15.38 2.75
C PRO A 106 -0.14 -15.73 4.02
N TRP A 107 0.01 -14.75 4.92
CA TRP A 107 0.72 -14.99 6.19
C TRP A 107 0.04 -16.07 7.04
N SER A 108 -1.30 -16.14 6.99
CA SER A 108 -2.11 -17.12 7.70
C SER A 108 -1.98 -18.55 7.16
N ASN A 109 -1.48 -18.72 5.93
CA ASN A 109 -1.31 -20.03 5.30
C ASN A 109 -0.14 -20.02 4.31
N PRO A 110 1.09 -20.33 4.78
CA PRO A 110 2.29 -20.36 3.94
C PRO A 110 2.25 -21.38 2.80
N ASP A 111 1.44 -22.44 2.94
CA ASP A 111 1.29 -23.52 1.95
C ASP A 111 0.29 -23.16 0.85
N ALA A 112 -0.48 -22.07 1.00
CA ALA A 112 -1.42 -21.63 -0.02
C ALA A 112 -0.70 -21.12 -1.29
N PRO A 113 -1.37 -21.19 -2.46
CA PRO A 113 -0.80 -20.67 -3.71
C PRO A 113 -0.33 -19.23 -3.59
N LYS A 114 0.85 -18.93 -4.14
CA LYS A 114 1.41 -17.57 -4.14
C LYS A 114 0.55 -16.63 -4.98
N ARG A 115 0.04 -15.58 -4.32
CA ARG A 115 -0.73 -14.51 -4.94
C ARG A 115 0.16 -13.33 -5.34
N THR A 116 -0.35 -12.49 -6.24
CA THR A 116 0.33 -11.23 -6.59
C THR A 116 0.03 -10.22 -5.51
N VAL A 117 1.06 -9.62 -4.93
CA VAL A 117 0.95 -8.60 -3.90
C VAL A 117 1.66 -7.35 -4.39
N PHE A 118 0.91 -6.25 -4.41
CA PHE A 118 1.46 -4.92 -4.58
C PHE A 118 1.75 -4.39 -3.18
N VAL A 119 3.00 -4.09 -2.91
CA VAL A 119 3.46 -3.51 -1.66
C VAL A 119 3.41 -2.00 -1.80
N LEU A 120 2.86 -1.35 -0.79
CA LEU A 120 2.77 0.09 -0.67
C LEU A 120 3.62 0.50 0.55
N ASP A 121 3.88 1.79 0.66
CA ASP A 121 4.53 2.36 1.83
C ASP A 121 3.80 2.09 3.15
N HIS A 122 4.56 2.18 4.24
CA HIS A 122 4.07 2.12 5.62
C HIS A 122 3.25 0.87 5.96
N GLY A 123 3.61 -0.28 5.38
CA GLY A 123 2.98 -1.56 5.70
C GLY A 123 1.61 -1.77 5.06
N ALA A 124 1.26 -0.97 4.04
CA ALA A 124 0.07 -1.20 3.23
C ALA A 124 0.33 -2.19 2.09
N SER A 125 -0.70 -2.92 1.66
CA SER A 125 -0.61 -3.82 0.53
C SER A 125 -1.96 -4.09 -0.13
N ILE A 126 -1.89 -4.43 -1.43
CA ILE A 126 -3.01 -4.92 -2.23
C ILE A 126 -2.67 -6.34 -2.69
N ALA A 127 -3.48 -7.33 -2.33
CA ALA A 127 -3.28 -8.69 -2.81
C ALA A 127 -4.40 -9.13 -3.76
N LEU A 128 -4.04 -9.78 -4.87
CA LEU A 128 -5.00 -10.30 -5.85
C LEU A 128 -5.10 -11.82 -5.74
N ASP A 129 -6.28 -12.34 -5.43
CA ASP A 129 -6.55 -13.77 -5.29
C ASP A 129 -7.86 -14.18 -5.99
N GLY A 130 -7.77 -14.95 -7.08
CA GLY A 130 -8.92 -15.28 -7.91
C GLY A 130 -9.64 -14.02 -8.42
N ASN A 131 -10.89 -13.82 -8.00
CA ASN A 131 -11.68 -12.61 -8.27
C ASN A 131 -11.79 -11.69 -7.03
N SER A 132 -11.01 -11.94 -5.99
CA SER A 132 -10.99 -11.14 -4.77
C SER A 132 -9.75 -10.26 -4.72
N VAL A 133 -9.94 -9.07 -4.15
CA VAL A 133 -8.87 -8.12 -3.83
C VAL A 133 -8.87 -7.95 -2.33
N GLU A 134 -7.71 -8.13 -1.71
CA GLU A 134 -7.49 -7.83 -0.31
C GLU A 134 -6.77 -6.49 -0.20
N TRP A 135 -7.31 -5.62 0.64
CA TRP A 135 -6.68 -4.38 1.09
C TRP A 135 -6.24 -4.57 2.53
N ASN A 136 -5.00 -4.17 2.83
CA ASN A 136 -4.45 -4.27 4.17
C ASN A 136 -3.54 -3.08 4.41
N VAL A 137 -3.74 -2.40 5.53
CA VAL A 137 -2.90 -1.34 6.07
C VAL A 137 -2.57 -1.74 7.50
N ALA A 138 -1.28 -1.94 7.77
CA ALA A 138 -0.82 -2.24 9.12
C ALA A 138 -1.09 -1.06 10.06
N GLU A 139 -1.33 -1.38 11.33
CA GLU A 139 -1.48 -0.38 12.39
C GLU A 139 -0.26 0.52 12.48
N GLY A 140 -0.49 1.83 12.45
CA GLY A 140 0.55 2.81 12.69
C GLY A 140 0.09 4.23 12.46
N ASN A 141 0.97 5.16 12.81
CA ASN A 141 0.67 6.58 12.88
C ASN A 141 0.39 7.18 11.49
N HIS A 142 -0.87 7.56 11.23
CA HIS A 142 -1.36 8.07 9.94
C HIS A 142 -1.11 7.11 8.76
N ASN A 143 -1.01 5.80 9.02
CA ASN A 143 -0.72 4.82 7.98
C ASN A 143 -1.85 4.74 6.94
N VAL A 144 -3.11 4.84 7.38
CA VAL A 144 -4.28 4.78 6.48
C VAL A 144 -4.28 5.97 5.53
N GLU A 145 -4.14 7.20 6.04
CA GLU A 145 -4.05 8.40 5.19
C GLU A 145 -2.93 8.28 4.14
N ARG A 146 -1.74 7.86 4.55
CA ARG A 146 -0.58 7.70 3.65
C ARG A 146 -0.81 6.59 2.63
N ALA A 147 -1.39 5.47 3.04
CA ALA A 147 -1.72 4.36 2.16
C ALA A 147 -2.70 4.82 1.05
N HIS A 148 -3.75 5.58 1.39
CA HIS A 148 -4.69 6.15 0.43
C HIS A 148 -4.06 7.22 -0.48
N CYS A 149 -3.03 7.93 -0.02
CA CYS A 149 -2.27 8.86 -0.85
C CYS A 149 -1.39 8.17 -1.91
N HIS A 150 -1.07 6.90 -1.72
CA HIS A 150 -0.18 6.13 -2.60
C HIS A 150 -0.80 5.92 -4.00
N VAL A 151 0.05 5.94 -5.03
CA VAL A 151 -0.39 5.85 -6.44
C VAL A 151 -1.17 4.57 -6.74
N LEU A 152 -0.78 3.44 -6.16
CA LEU A 152 -1.46 2.15 -6.34
C LEU A 152 -2.82 2.09 -5.64
N ALA A 153 -2.94 2.71 -4.46
CA ALA A 153 -4.22 2.78 -3.76
C ALA A 153 -5.22 3.64 -4.54
N LYS A 154 -4.80 4.80 -5.03
CA LYS A 154 -5.64 5.66 -5.89
C LYS A 154 -6.18 4.89 -7.10
N VAL A 155 -5.32 4.13 -7.78
CA VAL A 155 -5.74 3.28 -8.91
C VAL A 155 -6.72 2.19 -8.50
N LEU A 156 -6.50 1.53 -7.34
CA LEU A 156 -7.42 0.53 -6.81
C LEU A 156 -8.79 1.16 -6.52
N PHE A 157 -8.85 2.20 -5.70
CA PHE A 157 -10.11 2.79 -5.27
C PHE A 157 -10.87 3.44 -6.43
N ASP A 158 -10.19 4.16 -7.33
CA ASP A 158 -10.79 4.67 -8.56
C ASP A 158 -11.39 3.57 -9.42
N PHE A 159 -10.73 2.40 -9.49
CA PHE A 159 -11.25 1.24 -10.19
C PHE A 159 -12.50 0.70 -9.48
N LEU A 160 -12.44 0.46 -8.17
CA LEU A 160 -13.55 -0.09 -7.39
C LEU A 160 -14.80 0.79 -7.44
N TYR A 161 -14.66 2.12 -7.46
CA TYR A 161 -15.78 3.05 -7.62
C TYR A 161 -16.47 2.98 -8.99
N ARG A 162 -15.78 2.48 -10.02
CA ARG A 162 -16.31 2.35 -11.38
C ARG A 162 -16.87 0.96 -11.68
N VAL A 163 -16.67 -0.01 -10.78
CA VAL A 163 -17.19 -1.37 -10.96
C VAL A 163 -18.72 -1.37 -10.90
N GLU A 164 -19.35 -2.01 -11.88
CA GLU A 164 -20.77 -2.30 -11.81
C GLU A 164 -21.02 -3.52 -10.91
N TRP A 165 -21.37 -3.24 -9.66
CA TRP A 165 -21.57 -4.28 -8.66
C TRP A 165 -22.83 -5.12 -8.91
N THR A 166 -22.68 -6.44 -8.82
CA THR A 166 -23.77 -7.42 -8.85
C THR A 166 -24.19 -7.84 -7.44
N SER A 167 -25.26 -8.61 -7.30
CA SER A 167 -25.65 -9.21 -6.01
C SER A 167 -24.68 -10.28 -5.48
N ARG A 168 -23.75 -10.78 -6.29
CA ARG A 168 -22.78 -11.84 -5.92
C ARG A 168 -21.35 -11.32 -5.76
N SER A 169 -21.17 -10.00 -5.76
CA SER A 169 -19.89 -9.29 -5.71
C SER A 169 -20.00 -8.13 -4.72
N GLY A 170 -18.85 -7.65 -4.26
CA GLY A 170 -18.77 -6.58 -3.28
C GLY A 170 -17.87 -6.97 -2.12
N GLY A 171 -17.92 -6.16 -1.08
CA GLY A 171 -17.15 -6.37 0.14
C GLY A 171 -17.11 -5.10 0.98
N THR A 172 -16.56 -5.26 2.18
CA THR A 172 -16.46 -4.18 3.15
C THR A 172 -15.01 -4.06 3.58
N LEU A 173 -14.54 -2.83 3.67
CA LEU A 173 -13.30 -2.49 4.35
C LEU A 173 -13.67 -1.97 5.73
N VAL A 174 -12.99 -2.47 6.74
CA VAL A 174 -13.12 -2.05 8.13
C VAL A 174 -11.81 -1.46 8.60
N GLY A 175 -11.90 -0.47 9.46
CA GLY A 175 -10.75 0.14 10.08
C GLY A 175 -11.00 0.38 11.56
N ASN A 176 -9.95 0.86 12.21
CA ASN A 176 -10.02 1.35 13.58
C ASN A 176 -8.92 2.41 13.76
N ASP A 177 -9.12 3.26 14.75
CA ASP A 177 -8.14 4.25 15.19
C ASP A 177 -7.97 4.21 16.72
N GLU A 178 -6.88 4.81 17.20
CA GLU A 178 -6.54 4.87 18.64
C GLU A 178 -7.64 5.54 19.49
N TYR A 179 -8.48 6.38 18.90
CA TYR A 179 -9.50 7.18 19.58
C TYR A 179 -10.89 6.53 19.59
N ASN A 180 -11.15 5.60 18.68
CA ASN A 180 -12.37 4.81 18.58
C ASN A 180 -12.28 3.49 19.38
N GLN A 181 -11.19 3.30 20.15
CA GLN A 181 -11.13 2.38 21.27
C GLN A 181 -11.84 3.01 22.48
N ASP A 182 -13.17 2.90 22.53
CA ASP A 182 -14.01 3.40 23.64
C ASP A 182 -13.56 2.89 25.03
N SER A 183 -12.69 1.88 25.10
CA SER A 183 -12.11 1.37 26.34
C SER A 183 -10.69 0.82 26.17
N ARG A 184 -9.82 1.06 27.16
CA ARG A 184 -8.49 0.42 27.31
C ARG A 184 -8.58 -1.01 27.84
N GLU A 185 -9.78 -1.52 28.12
CA GLU A 185 -10.00 -2.86 28.65
C GLU A 185 -9.94 -3.94 27.55
N TYR A 186 -9.67 -5.18 27.98
CA TYR A 186 -9.57 -6.33 27.11
C TYR A 186 -10.89 -6.59 26.36
N GLY A 187 -10.91 -6.31 25.05
CA GLY A 187 -12.07 -6.48 24.16
C GLY A 187 -12.80 -5.20 23.75
N GLY A 188 -12.32 -4.01 24.15
CA GLY A 188 -13.00 -2.71 23.97
C GLY A 188 -12.83 -2.00 22.62
N GLY A 189 -12.62 -2.71 21.50
CA GLY A 189 -12.39 -2.07 20.19
C GLY A 189 -13.64 -2.01 19.30
N ALA A 190 -14.10 -0.81 18.93
CA ALA A 190 -15.16 -0.63 17.94
C ALA A 190 -14.56 -0.42 16.54
N ASN A 191 -14.42 -1.50 15.76
CA ASN A 191 -14.10 -1.36 14.34
C ASN A 191 -15.27 -0.70 13.61
N TYR A 192 -14.99 0.16 12.64
CA TYR A 192 -15.99 0.81 11.81
C TYR A 192 -15.81 0.47 10.33
N VAL A 193 -16.90 0.56 9.58
CA VAL A 193 -16.86 0.41 8.12
C VAL A 193 -16.30 1.68 7.50
N THR A 194 -15.20 1.57 6.79
CA THR A 194 -14.60 2.69 6.04
C THR A 194 -15.10 2.75 4.61
N TYR A 195 -15.21 1.59 3.96
CA TYR A 195 -15.75 1.46 2.60
C TYR A 195 -16.71 0.28 2.50
N GLU A 196 -17.82 0.51 1.79
CA GLU A 196 -18.74 -0.55 1.41
C GLU A 196 -18.89 -0.56 -0.12
N PHE A 197 -18.55 -1.69 -0.73
CA PHE A 197 -18.71 -1.92 -2.16
C PHE A 197 -19.85 -2.91 -2.36
N SER A 198 -21.02 -2.40 -2.74
CA SER A 198 -22.19 -3.23 -2.98
C SER A 198 -23.09 -2.64 -4.06
N ARG A 199 -23.93 -3.48 -4.67
CA ARG A 199 -24.96 -3.01 -5.61
C ARG A 199 -25.90 -2.00 -4.94
N ALA A 200 -26.28 -2.25 -3.69
CA ALA A 200 -27.15 -1.36 -2.93
C ALA A 200 -26.51 0.01 -2.74
N LYS A 201 -25.24 0.06 -2.31
CA LYS A 201 -24.52 1.31 -2.10
C LYS A 201 -24.33 2.12 -3.38
N MET A 202 -24.04 1.44 -4.50
CA MET A 202 -23.95 2.12 -5.81
C MET A 202 -25.27 2.77 -6.23
N LEU A 203 -26.41 2.10 -5.99
CA LEU A 203 -27.73 2.65 -6.30
C LEU A 203 -28.06 3.86 -5.42
N ASP A 204 -27.68 3.83 -4.15
CA ASP A 204 -27.84 4.96 -3.22
C ASP A 204 -27.03 6.18 -3.68
N ASN A 205 -25.74 6.01 -3.98
CA ASN A 205 -24.87 7.09 -4.48
C ASN A 205 -25.40 7.71 -5.78
N ARG A 206 -25.96 6.90 -6.69
CA ARG A 206 -26.56 7.39 -7.95
C ARG A 206 -27.82 8.23 -7.68
N LYS A 207 -28.66 7.81 -6.73
CA LYS A 207 -29.84 8.59 -6.32
C LYS A 207 -29.42 9.94 -5.74
N GLN A 208 -28.47 9.96 -4.80
CA GLN A 208 -27.97 11.20 -4.19
C GLN A 208 -27.37 12.15 -5.24
N SER A 209 -26.60 11.61 -6.20
CA SER A 209 -26.01 12.40 -7.28
C SER A 209 -27.07 12.95 -8.26
N ALA A 210 -28.16 12.22 -8.51
CA ALA A 210 -29.25 12.69 -9.35
C ALA A 210 -30.02 13.83 -8.67
N VAL A 211 -30.24 13.72 -7.36
CA VAL A 211 -30.83 14.80 -6.55
C VAL A 211 -29.94 16.04 -6.59
N ALA A 212 -28.63 15.92 -6.34
CA ALA A 212 -27.73 17.07 -6.34
C ALA A 212 -27.72 17.85 -7.67
N ARG A 213 -27.93 17.17 -8.81
CA ARG A 213 -28.02 17.81 -10.13
C ARG A 213 -29.36 18.46 -10.43
N SER A 214 -30.43 18.15 -9.72
CA SER A 214 -31.74 18.80 -9.93
C SER A 214 -31.87 20.15 -9.22
N TRP A 215 -30.87 20.54 -8.42
CA TRP A 215 -30.80 21.83 -7.72
C TRP A 215 -29.99 22.91 -8.47
N TYR A 216 -29.47 22.58 -9.65
CA TYR A 216 -28.73 23.47 -10.55
C TYR A 216 -29.37 23.46 -11.94
#